data_AF-A0A4Z0AD18-F1
#
_entry.id   AF-A0A4Z0AD18-F1
#
_cell.length_a   1.000
_cell.length_b   1.000
_cell.length_c   1.000
_cell.angle_alpha   90.00
_cell.angle_beta   90.00
_cell.angle_gamma   90.00
#
_symmetry.space_group_name_H-M   'P 1'
#
loop_
_entity.id
_entity.type
_entity.pdbx_description
1 polymer ?
#
loop_
_entity_poly.entity_id
_entity_poly.type
_entity_poly.pdbx_seq_one_letter_code
_entity_poly.pdbx_strand_id
1 'polypeptide(L)'
;MSIPDMSQLKLYDPGPTKSPHIPDDLEHATDRYLLKLKTYAQALPYSIESNSKMQEMLDFILTRIVQCLEAKDYDPGFLQWDSMLTYWSYLKYPIFKEKRMRLVELYYHVCTTPGMPLHVVATCSDALETLTSHTSYYMGYVASTVRRFYHPLAIDEMLATFVPMIDGTVFDNLLSAQYYLLTFLPQSHPQSYLPMLFRLWESVNSYMFDERMLQFLAELAEMHLDPSVSDPKSIQEIPDDARSEGEGRPNWPKKDLKDGGLWHGLFNDVGIFTEYDWHFLMCKCLASMEIPLADAGSLNTGPAADSQAGFELGRLPKPTWRIVSLARLIVYSMVPDSLPQAPSTAPTPFMTPMASGHNTPRPQNSSASDTLLHAYTKGRL
;
A
#
# COMPACT_ATOMS: atom_id res chain seq x y z
N MET A 1 32.15 -15.42 1.02
CA MET A 1 31.01 -16.32 1.32
C MET A 1 31.51 -17.71 1.66
N SER A 2 31.34 -18.16 2.90
CA SER A 2 31.41 -19.58 3.25
C SER A 2 30.07 -20.21 2.88
N ILE A 3 29.95 -20.71 1.66
CA ILE A 3 28.76 -21.47 1.25
C ILE A 3 28.70 -22.71 2.16
N PRO A 4 27.59 -22.97 2.88
CA PRO A 4 27.49 -24.15 3.72
C PRO A 4 27.60 -25.40 2.84
N ASP A 5 28.53 -26.29 3.21
CA ASP A 5 28.76 -27.54 2.51
C ASP A 5 27.54 -28.46 2.70
N MET A 6 26.70 -28.53 1.67
CA MET A 6 25.45 -29.30 1.68
C MET A 6 25.68 -30.79 1.90
N SER A 7 26.89 -31.29 1.67
CA SER A 7 27.25 -32.70 1.92
C SER A 7 27.27 -33.07 3.40
N GLN A 8 27.28 -32.08 4.30
CA GLN A 8 27.35 -32.29 5.75
C GLN A 8 25.99 -32.31 6.46
N LEU A 9 24.88 -32.08 5.74
CA LEU A 9 23.54 -32.04 6.33
C LEU A 9 23.12 -33.43 6.85
N LYS A 10 22.69 -33.49 8.11
CA LYS A 10 22.12 -34.70 8.74
C LYS A 10 20.62 -34.55 8.94
N LEU A 11 19.89 -35.67 8.95
CA LEU A 11 18.42 -35.73 9.11
C LEU A 11 17.91 -35.06 10.41
N TYR A 12 18.78 -34.84 11.40
CA TYR A 12 18.49 -34.19 12.68
C TYR A 12 19.53 -33.11 13.03
N ASP A 13 19.98 -32.36 12.04
CA ASP A 13 20.92 -31.27 12.25
C ASP A 13 20.25 -30.14 13.06
N PRO A 14 20.77 -29.74 14.25
CA PRO A 14 20.19 -28.67 15.06
C PRO A 14 20.32 -27.27 14.45
N GLY A 15 20.86 -27.15 13.23
CA GLY A 15 21.08 -25.89 12.53
C GLY A 15 22.41 -25.24 12.94
N PRO A 16 22.80 -24.13 12.28
CA PRO A 16 24.07 -23.48 12.53
C PRO A 16 24.14 -22.97 13.99
N THR A 17 25.14 -23.46 14.73
CA THR A 17 25.40 -23.11 16.14
C THR A 17 26.01 -21.72 16.34
N LYS A 18 26.42 -21.05 15.26
CA LYS A 18 26.98 -19.70 15.29
C LYS A 18 25.95 -18.71 14.73
N SER A 19 25.71 -17.64 15.47
CA SER A 19 24.96 -16.48 14.98
C SER A 19 25.62 -15.95 13.70
N PRO A 20 24.84 -15.54 12.69
CA PRO A 20 25.38 -15.00 11.45
C PRO A 20 26.31 -13.81 11.75
N HIS A 21 27.50 -13.83 11.17
CA HIS A 21 28.50 -12.78 11.34
C HIS A 21 27.99 -11.48 10.71
N ILE A 22 27.79 -10.45 11.53
CA ILE A 22 27.49 -9.10 11.06
C ILE A 22 28.84 -8.38 10.87
N PRO A 23 29.14 -7.84 9.68
CA PRO A 23 30.37 -7.09 9.46
C PRO A 23 30.55 -5.90 10.43
N ASP A 24 31.77 -5.70 10.94
CA ASP A 24 32.12 -4.66 11.92
C ASP A 24 31.73 -3.23 11.49
N ASP A 25 31.81 -2.95 10.18
CA ASP A 25 31.42 -1.69 9.53
C ASP A 25 29.94 -1.34 9.79
N LEU A 26 29.08 -2.35 9.97
CA LEU A 26 27.65 -2.18 10.23
C LEU A 26 27.34 -2.15 11.72
N GLU A 27 28.19 -2.73 12.57
CA GLU A 27 27.99 -2.73 14.01
C GLU A 27 28.16 -1.32 14.61
N HIS A 28 29.15 -0.57 14.13
CA HIS A 28 29.53 0.76 14.61
C HIS A 28 28.83 1.92 13.88
N ALA A 29 27.92 1.62 12.95
CA ALA A 29 27.31 2.63 12.11
C ALA A 29 26.30 3.50 12.89
N THR A 30 26.54 4.81 12.92
CA THR A 30 25.65 5.83 13.50
C THR A 30 24.67 6.42 12.50
N ASP A 31 24.92 6.23 11.20
CA ASP A 31 24.15 6.86 10.13
C ASP A 31 22.80 6.16 9.90
N ARG A 32 21.73 6.95 9.69
CA ARG A 32 20.32 6.47 9.65
C ARG A 32 20.09 5.38 8.60
N TYR A 33 20.80 5.45 7.48
CA TYR A 33 20.69 4.49 6.39
C TYR A 33 21.38 3.15 6.70
N LEU A 34 22.51 3.19 7.40
CA LEU A 34 23.25 2.00 7.82
C LEU A 34 22.57 1.28 8.99
N LEU A 35 21.89 2.03 9.87
CA LEU A 35 21.04 1.46 10.92
C LEU A 35 19.91 0.58 10.35
N LYS A 36 19.25 1.03 9.28
CA LYS A 36 18.23 0.20 8.58
C LYS A 36 18.84 -1.08 8.01
N LEU A 37 20.01 -0.96 7.37
CA LEU A 37 20.73 -2.11 6.83
C LEU A 37 21.13 -3.11 7.92
N LYS A 38 21.55 -2.61 9.10
CA LYS A 38 21.84 -3.44 10.29
C LYS A 38 20.61 -4.23 10.74
N THR A 39 19.45 -3.60 10.80
CA THR A 39 18.19 -4.30 11.14
C THR A 39 17.87 -5.41 10.14
N TYR A 40 18.05 -5.16 8.84
CA TYR A 40 17.85 -6.20 7.81
C TYR A 40 18.88 -7.33 7.93
N ALA A 41 20.14 -7.01 8.18
CA ALA A 41 21.21 -7.98 8.38
C ALA A 41 20.91 -8.95 9.54
N GLN A 42 20.38 -8.42 10.64
CA GLN A 42 20.00 -9.21 11.83
C GLN A 42 18.84 -10.17 11.58
N ALA A 43 17.95 -9.83 10.63
CA ALA A 43 16.79 -10.66 10.29
C ALA A 43 17.14 -11.83 9.35
N LEU A 44 18.33 -11.83 8.73
CA LEU A 44 18.72 -12.83 7.76
C LEU A 44 19.42 -14.03 8.42
N PRO A 45 19.12 -15.27 8.00
CA PRO A 45 19.75 -16.48 8.55
C PRO A 45 21.18 -16.69 8.04
N TYR A 46 21.68 -15.83 7.13
CA TYR A 46 23.00 -15.91 6.51
C TYR A 46 23.77 -14.60 6.66
N SER A 47 25.10 -14.69 6.58
CA SER A 47 25.98 -13.53 6.65
C SER A 47 25.87 -12.65 5.40
N ILE A 48 25.95 -11.34 5.60
CA ILE A 48 25.93 -10.35 4.53
C ILE A 48 27.33 -9.80 4.27
N GLU A 49 27.54 -9.29 3.07
CA GLU A 49 28.80 -8.61 2.69
C GLU A 49 28.93 -7.26 3.42
N SER A 50 30.15 -6.80 3.65
CA SER A 50 30.38 -5.49 4.29
C SER A 50 29.91 -4.34 3.41
N ASN A 51 29.53 -3.22 4.03
CA ASN A 51 29.12 -2.03 3.28
C ASN A 51 30.25 -1.57 2.34
N SER A 52 31.49 -1.55 2.83
CA SER A 52 32.69 -1.15 2.08
C SER A 52 32.84 -1.95 0.78
N LYS A 53 32.75 -3.29 0.86
CA LYS A 53 32.85 -4.16 -0.31
C LYS A 53 31.70 -3.95 -1.31
N MET A 54 30.50 -3.69 -0.80
CA MET A 54 29.34 -3.40 -1.66
C MET A 54 29.44 -2.04 -2.35
N GLN A 55 30.10 -1.06 -1.71
CA GLN A 55 30.41 0.24 -2.34
C GLN A 55 31.48 0.11 -3.42
N GLU A 56 32.51 -0.72 -3.21
CA GLU A 56 33.50 -1.03 -4.26
C GLU A 56 32.83 -1.70 -5.47
N MET A 57 31.89 -2.61 -5.22
CA MET A 57 31.11 -3.23 -6.29
C MET A 57 30.22 -2.22 -7.02
N LEU A 58 29.63 -1.26 -6.30
CA LEU A 58 28.90 -0.16 -6.92
C LEU A 58 29.83 0.70 -7.81
N ASP A 59 31.01 1.05 -7.31
CA ASP A 59 31.99 1.84 -8.08
C ASP A 59 32.45 1.11 -9.34
N PHE A 60 32.59 -0.22 -9.26
CA PHE A 60 32.86 -1.04 -10.42
C PHE A 60 31.71 -0.99 -11.45
N ILE A 61 30.46 -1.15 -11.02
CA ILE A 61 29.29 -1.05 -11.90
C ILE A 61 29.23 0.34 -12.56
N LEU A 62 29.38 1.42 -11.78
CA LEU A 62 29.36 2.78 -12.27
C LEU A 62 30.48 3.05 -13.29
N THR A 63 31.68 2.54 -13.03
CA THR A 63 32.82 2.64 -13.96
C THR A 63 32.49 1.96 -15.29
N ARG A 64 31.83 0.79 -15.25
CA ARG A 64 31.44 0.07 -16.46
C ARG A 64 30.35 0.79 -17.25
N ILE A 65 29.37 1.38 -16.59
CA ILE A 65 28.35 2.23 -17.23
C ILE A 65 29.02 3.38 -17.99
N VAL A 66 29.94 4.09 -17.34
CA VAL A 66 30.68 5.20 -17.98
C VAL A 66 31.50 4.71 -19.18
N GLN A 67 32.21 3.59 -19.05
CA GLN A 67 32.99 2.99 -20.15
C GLN A 67 32.12 2.60 -21.35
N CYS A 68 30.93 2.04 -21.12
CA CYS A 68 30.00 1.71 -22.20
C CYS A 68 29.50 2.96 -22.92
N LEU A 69 29.23 4.05 -22.19
CA LEU A 69 28.81 5.32 -22.78
C LEU A 69 29.93 5.98 -23.58
N GLU A 70 31.16 5.98 -23.06
CA GLU A 70 32.34 6.47 -23.79
C GLU A 70 32.60 5.67 -25.07
N ALA A 71 32.42 4.34 -25.01
CA ALA A 71 32.54 3.44 -26.15
C ALA A 71 31.36 3.52 -27.14
N LYS A 72 30.28 4.25 -26.78
CA LYS A 72 28.99 4.29 -27.51
C LYS A 72 28.36 2.90 -27.68
N ASP A 73 28.65 1.99 -26.78
CA ASP A 73 28.04 0.66 -26.69
C ASP A 73 26.79 0.74 -25.81
N TYR A 74 25.72 1.28 -26.40
CA TYR A 74 24.44 1.46 -25.70
C TYR A 74 23.66 0.14 -25.56
N ASP A 75 23.78 -0.75 -26.54
CA ASP A 75 23.14 -2.06 -26.58
C ASP A 75 24.14 -3.07 -27.21
N PRO A 76 24.59 -4.10 -26.48
CA PRO A 76 24.08 -4.58 -25.17
C PRO A 76 24.75 -3.99 -23.93
N GLY A 77 25.89 -3.29 -24.08
CA GLY A 77 26.78 -2.97 -22.95
C GLY A 77 26.11 -2.17 -21.84
N PHE A 78 25.66 -0.95 -22.16
CA PHE A 78 25.03 -0.06 -21.18
C PHE A 78 23.78 -0.69 -20.53
N LEU A 79 22.87 -1.28 -21.32
CA LEU A 79 21.65 -1.92 -20.80
C LEU A 79 21.93 -3.06 -19.83
N GLN A 80 22.98 -3.84 -20.08
CA GLN A 80 23.38 -4.91 -19.17
C GLN A 80 23.87 -4.34 -17.83
N TRP A 81 24.70 -3.30 -17.85
CA TRP A 81 25.20 -2.68 -16.62
C TRP A 81 24.15 -1.87 -15.87
N ASP A 82 23.18 -1.29 -16.56
CA ASP A 82 21.99 -0.68 -15.96
C ASP A 82 21.13 -1.73 -15.22
N SER A 83 20.94 -2.90 -15.83
CA SER A 83 20.29 -4.03 -15.16
C SER A 83 21.04 -4.46 -13.90
N MET A 84 22.38 -4.50 -13.94
CA MET A 84 23.21 -4.80 -12.77
C MET A 84 23.07 -3.75 -11.67
N LEU A 85 22.98 -2.47 -12.03
CA LEU A 85 22.73 -1.39 -11.07
C LEU A 85 21.34 -1.49 -10.43
N THR A 86 20.34 -1.89 -11.21
CA THR A 86 18.99 -2.18 -10.71
C THR A 86 19.00 -3.33 -9.71
N TYR A 87 19.66 -4.45 -10.03
CA TYR A 87 19.81 -5.58 -9.09
C TYR A 87 20.59 -5.20 -7.83
N TRP A 88 21.65 -4.40 -7.97
CA TRP A 88 22.40 -3.88 -6.83
C TRP A 88 21.50 -3.02 -5.92
N SER A 89 20.63 -2.19 -6.52
CA SER A 89 19.68 -1.34 -5.78
C SER A 89 18.63 -2.15 -5.00
N TYR A 90 18.27 -3.35 -5.48
CA TYR A 90 17.38 -4.26 -4.74
C TYR A 90 17.98 -4.81 -3.45
N LEU A 91 19.32 -4.85 -3.34
CA LEU A 91 20.02 -5.28 -2.13
C LEU A 91 19.91 -4.26 -0.98
N LYS A 92 19.28 -3.09 -1.22
CA LYS A 92 18.98 -2.03 -0.24
C LYS A 92 20.21 -1.42 0.44
N TYR A 93 21.40 -1.57 -0.13
CA TYR A 93 22.59 -0.84 0.32
C TYR A 93 22.44 0.65 -0.01
N PRO A 94 22.93 1.56 0.86
CA PRO A 94 22.79 3.00 0.63
C PRO A 94 23.66 3.48 -0.53
N ILE A 95 23.06 4.20 -1.48
CA ILE A 95 23.81 4.99 -2.48
C ILE A 95 24.09 6.36 -1.88
N PHE A 96 25.37 6.71 -1.74
CA PHE A 96 25.77 8.03 -1.26
C PHE A 96 25.28 9.15 -2.20
N LYS A 97 24.91 10.29 -1.61
CA LYS A 97 24.29 11.41 -2.32
C LYS A 97 25.12 11.86 -3.54
N GLU A 98 26.44 11.93 -3.41
CA GLU A 98 27.33 12.34 -4.50
C GLU A 98 27.26 11.40 -5.70
N LYS A 99 27.33 10.08 -5.46
CA LYS A 99 27.21 9.06 -6.52
C LYS A 99 25.84 9.13 -7.19
N ARG A 100 24.77 9.32 -6.41
CA ARG A 100 23.41 9.47 -6.92
C ARG A 100 23.25 10.71 -7.81
N MET A 101 23.79 11.86 -7.40
CA MET A 101 23.71 13.09 -8.20
C MET A 101 24.40 12.94 -9.55
N ARG A 102 25.62 12.39 -9.58
CA ARG A 102 26.36 12.16 -10.83
C ARG A 102 25.66 11.16 -11.75
N LEU A 103 25.06 10.13 -11.16
CA LEU A 103 24.30 9.14 -11.91
C LEU A 103 23.06 9.75 -12.56
N VAL A 104 22.32 10.59 -11.82
CA VAL A 104 21.16 11.33 -12.36
C VAL A 104 21.59 12.24 -13.51
N GLU A 105 22.69 12.97 -13.35
CA GLU A 105 23.24 13.84 -14.42
C GLU A 105 23.61 13.03 -15.67
N LEU A 106 24.26 11.87 -15.49
CA LEU A 106 24.63 10.96 -16.58
C LEU A 106 23.41 10.46 -17.35
N TYR A 107 22.41 9.88 -16.67
CA TYR A 107 21.20 9.38 -17.34
C TYR A 107 20.41 10.50 -18.04
N TYR A 108 20.35 11.69 -17.45
CA TYR A 108 19.72 12.85 -18.06
C TYR A 108 20.40 13.26 -19.37
N HIS A 109 21.73 13.27 -19.40
CA HIS A 109 22.49 13.53 -20.62
C HIS A 109 22.24 12.49 -21.71
N VAL A 110 22.12 11.21 -21.35
CA VAL A 110 21.81 10.14 -22.32
C VAL A 110 20.40 10.31 -22.89
N CYS A 111 19.39 10.61 -22.06
CA CYS A 111 18.02 10.87 -22.51
C CYS A 111 17.91 12.06 -23.47
N THR A 112 18.71 13.09 -23.27
CA THR A 112 18.65 14.35 -24.04
C THR A 112 19.52 14.35 -25.30
N THR A 113 20.33 13.29 -25.51
CA THR A 113 21.20 13.20 -26.68
C THR A 113 20.38 12.90 -27.94
N PRO A 114 20.45 13.74 -28.99
CA PRO A 114 19.71 13.52 -30.22
C PRO A 114 20.22 12.29 -30.96
N GLY A 115 19.30 11.46 -31.45
CA GLY A 115 19.63 10.22 -32.18
C GLY A 115 19.83 8.99 -31.30
N MET A 116 19.57 9.08 -30.00
CA MET A 116 19.60 7.93 -29.09
C MET A 116 18.45 6.95 -29.40
N PRO A 117 18.68 5.61 -29.34
CA PRO A 117 17.61 4.64 -29.53
C PRO A 117 16.50 4.80 -28.48
N LEU A 118 15.23 4.73 -28.90
CA LEU A 118 14.08 4.95 -28.04
C LEU A 118 14.05 4.06 -26.79
N HIS A 119 14.47 2.79 -26.94
CA HIS A 119 14.49 1.84 -25.82
C HIS A 119 15.55 2.23 -24.76
N VAL A 120 16.71 2.75 -25.16
CA VAL A 120 17.74 3.25 -24.24
C VAL A 120 17.23 4.47 -23.49
N VAL A 121 16.55 5.40 -24.19
CA VAL A 121 15.94 6.58 -23.57
C VAL A 121 14.86 6.19 -22.56
N ALA A 122 14.03 5.18 -22.87
CA ALA A 122 13.03 4.67 -21.95
C ALA A 122 13.68 4.12 -20.67
N THR A 123 14.68 3.24 -20.79
CA THR A 123 15.41 2.69 -19.64
C THR A 123 16.08 3.79 -18.79
N CYS A 124 16.72 4.77 -19.44
CA CYS A 124 17.32 5.90 -18.72
C CYS A 124 16.28 6.75 -17.99
N SER A 125 15.07 6.88 -18.54
CA SER A 125 13.96 7.60 -17.92
C SER A 125 13.44 6.88 -16.67
N ASP A 126 13.31 5.55 -16.73
CA ASP A 126 12.93 4.71 -15.58
C ASP A 126 13.99 4.77 -14.46
N ALA A 127 15.27 4.76 -14.84
CA ALA A 127 16.38 4.92 -13.90
C ALA A 127 16.36 6.31 -13.23
N LEU A 128 16.12 7.38 -14.00
CA LEU A 128 15.96 8.73 -13.47
C LEU A 128 14.79 8.82 -12.48
N GLU A 129 13.66 8.20 -12.77
CA GLU A 129 12.52 8.12 -11.84
C GLU A 129 12.96 7.49 -10.52
N THR A 130 13.56 6.30 -10.59
CA THR A 130 13.98 5.54 -9.41
C THR A 130 14.95 6.33 -8.54
N LEU A 131 15.86 7.08 -9.15
CA LEU A 131 16.88 7.87 -8.44
C LEU A 131 16.34 9.17 -7.84
N THR A 132 15.23 9.72 -8.35
CA THR A 132 14.69 11.05 -7.99
C THR A 132 13.38 11.03 -7.20
N SER A 133 12.62 9.93 -7.25
CA SER A 133 11.22 9.80 -6.75
C SER A 133 11.04 9.88 -5.21
N HIS A 134 12.10 10.13 -4.43
CA HIS A 134 12.00 10.16 -2.98
C HIS A 134 11.28 11.39 -2.40
N THR A 135 11.29 12.54 -3.09
CA THR A 135 10.73 13.79 -2.54
C THR A 135 9.21 13.73 -2.39
N SER A 136 8.49 13.35 -3.44
CA SER A 136 7.02 13.23 -3.43
C SER A 136 6.56 12.24 -2.36
N TYR A 137 7.29 11.14 -2.18
CA TYR A 137 7.02 10.18 -1.12
C TYR A 137 7.18 10.78 0.28
N TYR A 138 8.29 11.48 0.55
CA TYR A 138 8.52 12.10 1.86
C TYR A 138 7.52 13.21 2.17
N MET A 139 7.18 14.04 1.19
CA MET A 139 6.17 15.09 1.36
C MET A 139 4.80 14.48 1.66
N GLY A 140 4.39 13.44 0.92
CA GLY A 140 3.16 12.71 1.18
C GLY A 140 3.13 12.06 2.57
N TYR A 141 4.23 11.45 3.00
CA TYR A 141 4.35 10.85 4.33
C TYR A 141 4.30 11.88 5.46
N VAL A 142 4.95 13.03 5.29
CA VAL A 142 4.87 14.14 6.25
C VAL A 142 3.45 14.66 6.32
N ALA A 143 2.80 14.92 5.18
CA ALA A 143 1.43 15.40 5.13
C ALA A 143 0.45 14.43 5.82
N SER A 144 0.54 13.12 5.55
CA SER A 144 -0.32 12.12 6.19
C SER A 144 -0.08 11.98 7.70
N THR A 145 1.14 12.26 8.17
CA THR A 145 1.49 12.22 9.61
C THR A 145 1.03 13.48 10.34
N VAL A 146 1.06 14.63 9.66
CA VAL A 146 0.73 15.94 10.25
C VAL A 146 -0.77 16.19 10.22
N ARG A 147 -1.54 15.56 9.31
CA ARG A 147 -2.99 15.81 9.18
C ARG A 147 -3.83 15.66 10.45
N ARG A 148 -3.38 14.84 11.41
CA ARG A 148 -4.05 14.68 12.72
C ARG A 148 -4.01 15.95 13.58
N PHE A 149 -3.15 16.90 13.24
CA PHE A 149 -3.01 18.19 13.93
C PHE A 149 -3.75 19.32 13.20
N TYR A 150 -4.40 19.05 12.07
CA TYR A 150 -5.19 20.07 11.38
C TYR A 150 -6.48 20.35 12.13
N HIS A 151 -6.82 21.63 12.23
CA HIS A 151 -8.07 22.06 12.85
C HIS A 151 -9.27 21.59 12.00
N PRO A 152 -10.37 21.08 12.58
CA PRO A 152 -11.54 20.63 11.81
C PRO A 152 -12.14 21.72 10.90
N LEU A 153 -12.03 22.99 11.28
CA LEU A 153 -12.48 24.12 10.44
C LEU A 153 -11.69 24.29 9.13
N ALA A 154 -10.49 23.71 9.03
CA ALA A 154 -9.71 23.73 7.80
C ALA A 154 -10.28 22.77 6.73
N ILE A 155 -11.19 21.86 7.09
CA ILE A 155 -11.85 20.94 6.14
C ILE A 155 -12.47 21.72 4.99
N ASP A 156 -13.25 22.75 5.26
CA ASP A 156 -13.96 23.52 4.23
C ASP A 156 -12.99 24.18 3.22
N GLU A 157 -11.85 24.67 3.71
CA GLU A 157 -10.81 25.25 2.85
C GLU A 157 -10.07 24.21 2.02
N MET A 158 -9.73 23.07 2.63
CA MET A 158 -9.10 21.96 1.92
C MET A 158 -10.04 21.40 0.85
N LEU A 159 -11.34 21.27 1.13
CA LEU A 159 -12.34 20.88 0.15
C LEU A 159 -12.47 21.93 -0.96
N ALA A 160 -12.54 23.22 -0.61
CA ALA A 160 -12.58 24.31 -1.59
C ALA A 160 -11.35 24.35 -2.50
N THR A 161 -10.21 23.84 -2.02
CA THR A 161 -8.95 23.77 -2.78
C THR A 161 -8.87 22.53 -3.66
N PHE A 162 -9.09 21.35 -3.09
CA PHE A 162 -8.84 20.08 -3.79
C PHE A 162 -10.01 19.59 -4.64
N VAL A 163 -11.26 19.84 -4.24
CA VAL A 163 -12.44 19.35 -4.99
C VAL A 163 -12.49 19.94 -6.41
N PRO A 164 -12.21 21.24 -6.65
CA PRO A 164 -12.17 21.79 -8.01
C PRO A 164 -11.08 21.18 -8.90
N MET A 165 -10.04 20.56 -8.32
CA MET A 165 -8.98 19.89 -9.07
C MET A 165 -9.41 18.52 -9.60
N ILE A 166 -10.52 17.96 -9.10
CA ILE A 166 -11.05 16.67 -9.51
C ILE A 166 -11.74 16.84 -10.87
N ASP A 167 -10.95 16.72 -11.92
CA ASP A 167 -11.41 16.76 -13.31
C ASP A 167 -11.45 15.36 -13.91
N GLY A 168 -12.67 14.85 -14.15
CA GLY A 168 -12.87 13.54 -14.75
C GLY A 168 -12.53 13.45 -16.24
N THR A 169 -12.24 14.58 -16.90
CA THR A 169 -11.80 14.58 -18.32
C THR A 169 -10.32 14.24 -18.48
N VAL A 170 -9.52 14.48 -17.45
CA VAL A 170 -8.08 14.19 -17.42
C VAL A 170 -7.78 13.21 -16.30
N PHE A 171 -7.54 11.95 -16.65
CA PHE A 171 -7.39 10.85 -15.69
C PHE A 171 -6.27 11.07 -14.65
N ASP A 172 -5.13 11.63 -15.07
CA ASP A 172 -4.01 11.94 -14.17
C ASP A 172 -4.37 13.00 -13.13
N ASN A 173 -5.14 14.02 -13.53
CA ASN A 173 -5.60 15.06 -12.63
C ASN A 173 -6.60 14.49 -11.62
N LEU A 174 -7.54 13.65 -12.09
CA LEU A 174 -8.48 12.93 -11.21
C LEU A 174 -7.73 12.14 -10.12
N LEU A 175 -6.77 11.29 -10.51
CA LEU A 175 -6.07 10.42 -9.57
C LEU A 175 -5.10 11.19 -8.66
N SER A 176 -4.43 12.24 -9.16
CA SER A 176 -3.54 13.06 -8.33
C SER A 176 -4.32 13.96 -7.37
N ALA A 177 -5.40 14.61 -7.82
CA ALA A 177 -6.27 15.42 -6.97
C ALA A 177 -6.91 14.59 -5.86
N GLN A 178 -7.38 13.38 -6.18
CA GLN A 178 -7.89 12.44 -5.18
C GLN A 178 -6.81 12.07 -4.15
N TYR A 179 -5.58 11.78 -4.60
CA TYR A 179 -4.47 11.48 -3.67
C TYR A 179 -4.19 12.65 -2.73
N TYR A 180 -4.11 13.88 -3.25
CA TYR A 180 -3.88 15.06 -2.42
C TYR A 180 -5.02 15.27 -1.44
N LEU A 181 -6.26 15.20 -1.90
CA LEU A 181 -7.44 15.29 -1.05
C LEU A 181 -7.34 14.32 0.13
N LEU A 182 -7.19 13.02 -0.10
CA LEU A 182 -7.16 12.02 0.98
C LEU A 182 -5.92 12.12 1.89
N THR A 183 -4.81 12.67 1.39
CA THR A 183 -3.58 12.84 2.16
C THR A 183 -3.68 14.02 3.13
N PHE A 184 -4.31 15.12 2.70
CA PHE A 184 -4.41 16.34 3.48
C PHE A 184 -5.68 16.44 4.33
N LEU A 185 -6.76 15.73 3.97
CA LEU A 185 -8.05 15.87 4.66
C LEU A 185 -7.95 15.44 6.14
N PRO A 186 -8.39 16.28 7.08
CA PRO A 186 -8.46 15.95 8.50
C PRO A 186 -9.44 14.80 8.73
N GLN A 187 -9.03 13.81 9.53
CA GLN A 187 -9.83 12.62 9.79
C GLN A 187 -10.85 12.76 10.92
N SER A 188 -10.84 13.87 11.68
CA SER A 188 -11.67 13.99 12.89
C SER A 188 -13.18 14.06 12.64
N HIS A 189 -13.61 14.76 11.58
CA HIS A 189 -15.03 15.08 11.34
C HIS A 189 -15.43 14.62 9.95
N PRO A 190 -15.50 13.30 9.70
CA PRO A 190 -15.79 12.77 8.38
C PRO A 190 -17.23 13.04 7.94
N GLN A 191 -18.14 13.44 8.84
CA GLN A 191 -19.54 13.70 8.50
C GLN A 191 -19.68 14.73 7.38
N SER A 192 -18.77 15.70 7.33
CA SER A 192 -18.81 16.81 6.39
C SER A 192 -18.46 16.45 4.95
N TYR A 193 -17.67 15.39 4.74
CA TYR A 193 -17.15 15.04 3.42
C TYR A 193 -17.42 13.60 3.01
N LEU A 194 -17.70 12.69 3.94
CA LEU A 194 -17.84 11.26 3.66
C LEU A 194 -18.93 10.95 2.61
N PRO A 195 -20.13 11.56 2.65
CA PRO A 195 -21.14 11.34 1.60
C PRO A 195 -20.65 11.80 0.22
N MET A 196 -19.92 12.91 0.16
CA MET A 196 -19.34 13.41 -1.09
C MET A 196 -18.27 12.46 -1.63
N LEU A 197 -17.41 11.93 -0.76
CA LEU A 197 -16.38 10.96 -1.16
C LEU A 197 -17.00 9.68 -1.75
N PHE A 198 -18.07 9.14 -1.15
CA PHE A 198 -18.77 7.97 -1.72
C PHE A 198 -19.38 8.29 -3.09
N ARG A 199 -19.99 9.47 -3.25
CA ARG A 199 -20.55 9.89 -4.54
C ARG A 199 -19.50 10.06 -5.62
N LEU A 200 -18.34 10.63 -5.30
CA LEU A 200 -17.21 10.68 -6.22
C LEU A 200 -16.72 9.27 -6.56
N TRP A 201 -16.64 8.39 -5.56
CA TRP A 201 -16.14 7.03 -5.75
C TRP A 201 -17.05 6.18 -6.63
N GLU A 202 -18.37 6.33 -6.54
CA GLU A 202 -19.34 5.67 -7.43
C GLU A 202 -19.11 6.01 -8.91
N SER A 203 -18.57 7.21 -9.21
CA SER A 203 -18.38 7.69 -10.57
C SER A 203 -17.09 7.21 -11.25
N VAL A 204 -16.18 6.58 -10.50
CA VAL A 204 -14.84 6.22 -10.97
C VAL A 204 -14.60 4.71 -10.87
N ASN A 205 -14.09 4.13 -11.96
CA ASN A 205 -13.67 2.72 -11.99
C ASN A 205 -12.15 2.62 -12.18
N SER A 206 -11.39 2.69 -11.07
CA SER A 206 -9.92 2.60 -11.04
C SER A 206 -9.47 1.83 -9.80
N TYR A 207 -8.52 0.92 -9.94
CA TYR A 207 -7.98 0.16 -8.80
C TYR A 207 -7.14 1.06 -7.90
N MET A 208 -6.36 1.98 -8.47
CA MET A 208 -5.62 2.99 -7.70
C MET A 208 -6.55 3.89 -6.89
N PHE A 209 -7.69 4.30 -7.48
CA PHE A 209 -8.70 5.09 -6.79
C PHE A 209 -9.34 4.29 -5.64
N ASP A 210 -9.74 3.05 -5.91
CA ASP A 210 -10.35 2.13 -4.95
C ASP A 210 -9.43 1.86 -3.77
N GLU A 211 -8.15 1.57 -4.02
CA GLU A 211 -7.17 1.24 -2.97
C GLU A 211 -6.93 2.39 -2.00
N ARG A 212 -6.82 3.62 -2.53
CA ARG A 212 -6.65 4.83 -1.71
C ARG A 212 -7.89 5.12 -0.87
N MET A 213 -9.08 4.99 -1.47
CA MET A 213 -10.35 5.13 -0.74
C MET A 213 -10.46 4.11 0.37
N LEU A 214 -10.24 2.83 0.07
CA LEU A 214 -10.32 1.74 1.05
C LEU A 214 -9.35 1.95 2.21
N GLN A 215 -8.11 2.36 1.93
CA GLN A 215 -7.14 2.67 2.97
C GLN A 215 -7.63 3.80 3.87
N PHE A 216 -8.08 4.91 3.28
CA PHE A 216 -8.53 6.08 4.04
C PHE A 216 -9.77 5.75 4.90
N LEU A 217 -10.74 5.05 4.34
CA LEU A 217 -11.96 4.64 5.06
C LEU A 217 -11.68 3.64 6.18
N ALA A 218 -10.71 2.73 6.00
CA ALA A 218 -10.31 1.80 7.05
C ALA A 218 -9.71 2.53 8.26
N GLU A 219 -8.93 3.59 8.03
CA GLU A 219 -8.39 4.44 9.10
C GLU A 219 -9.49 5.25 9.79
N LEU A 220 -10.49 5.75 9.05
CA LEU A 220 -11.65 6.42 9.65
C LEU A 220 -12.48 5.46 10.51
N ALA A 221 -12.79 4.26 10.02
CA ALA A 221 -13.55 3.28 10.75
C ALA A 221 -12.88 2.91 12.09
N GLU A 222 -11.55 2.78 12.09
CA GLU A 222 -10.78 2.53 13.31
C GLU A 222 -10.78 3.73 14.27
N MET A 223 -10.55 4.94 13.76
CA MET A 223 -10.45 6.17 14.57
C MET A 223 -11.76 6.51 15.28
N HIS A 224 -12.90 6.30 14.62
CA HIS A 224 -14.22 6.68 15.12
C HIS A 224 -14.92 5.63 15.97
N LEU A 225 -14.19 4.57 16.37
CA LEU A 225 -14.59 3.75 17.52
C LEU A 225 -14.62 4.59 18.80
N ASP A 226 -13.79 5.63 18.88
CA ASP A 226 -13.88 6.65 19.91
C ASP A 226 -14.87 7.75 19.46
N PRO A 227 -16.04 7.87 20.12
CA PRO A 227 -17.01 8.90 19.79
C PRO A 227 -16.47 10.31 19.91
N SER A 228 -15.56 10.56 20.86
CA SER A 228 -15.13 11.92 21.24
C SER A 228 -14.40 12.66 20.11
N VAL A 229 -13.72 11.92 19.23
CA VAL A 229 -12.91 12.46 18.12
C VAL A 229 -13.76 13.25 17.12
N SER A 230 -15.02 12.88 16.97
CA SER A 230 -15.94 13.39 15.94
C SER A 230 -17.10 14.20 16.51
N ASP A 231 -17.05 14.54 17.80
CA ASP A 231 -18.06 15.37 18.46
C ASP A 231 -18.05 16.80 17.87
N PRO A 232 -19.15 17.28 17.25
CA PRO A 232 -19.22 18.63 16.71
C PRO A 232 -18.90 19.75 17.72
N LYS A 233 -19.12 19.51 19.02
CA LYS A 233 -18.78 20.48 20.08
C LYS A 233 -17.29 20.72 20.20
N SER A 234 -16.47 19.69 19.92
CA SER A 234 -15.01 19.79 19.99
C SER A 234 -14.47 20.90 19.08
N ILE A 235 -15.14 21.18 17.96
CA ILE A 235 -14.77 22.26 17.03
C ILE A 235 -14.78 23.64 17.69
N GLN A 236 -15.67 23.86 18.67
CA GLN A 236 -15.78 25.13 19.39
C GLN A 236 -14.86 25.18 20.62
N GLU A 237 -14.50 24.02 21.17
CA GLU A 237 -13.66 23.88 22.36
C GLU A 237 -12.17 23.96 22.03
N ILE A 238 -11.77 23.53 20.84
CA ILE A 238 -10.38 23.59 20.38
C ILE A 238 -9.99 25.05 20.13
N PRO A 239 -8.89 25.54 20.75
CA PRO A 239 -8.37 26.87 20.45
C PRO A 239 -7.95 27.00 18.99
N ASP A 240 -8.36 28.09 18.34
CA ASP A 240 -7.97 28.39 16.96
C ASP A 240 -6.70 29.25 16.90
N ASP A 241 -5.62 28.78 17.53
CA ASP A 241 -4.37 29.52 17.74
C ASP A 241 -3.29 29.27 16.67
N ALA A 242 -3.46 28.22 15.85
CA ALA A 242 -2.51 27.79 14.81
C ALA A 242 -2.97 28.10 13.37
N ARG A 243 -3.65 29.24 13.14
CA ARG A 243 -4.08 29.67 11.80
C ARG A 243 -2.91 30.20 10.97
N SER A 244 -2.77 29.71 9.74
CA SER A 244 -1.70 30.11 8.83
C SER A 244 -1.98 31.45 8.13
N GLU A 245 -0.93 32.17 7.73
CA GLU A 245 -1.07 33.39 6.93
C GLU A 245 -1.73 33.06 5.57
N GLY A 246 -2.90 33.65 5.31
CA GLY A 246 -3.67 33.40 4.08
C GLY A 246 -4.73 32.30 4.17
N GLU A 247 -4.87 31.64 5.32
CA GLU A 247 -5.90 30.61 5.53
C GLU A 247 -7.29 31.26 5.57
N GLY A 248 -8.15 30.96 4.61
CA GLY A 248 -9.45 31.62 4.41
C GLY A 248 -10.59 31.06 5.26
N ARG A 249 -10.63 29.73 5.47
CA ARG A 249 -11.72 28.95 6.09
C ARG A 249 -13.12 29.43 5.71
N PRO A 250 -13.60 29.11 4.50
CA PRO A 250 -14.93 29.50 4.08
C PRO A 250 -15.97 28.88 5.02
N ASN A 251 -16.85 29.70 5.59
CA ASN A 251 -17.86 29.23 6.54
C ASN A 251 -19.08 28.68 5.80
N TRP A 252 -19.06 27.40 5.46
CA TRP A 252 -20.17 26.73 4.80
C TRP A 252 -21.31 26.39 5.79
N PRO A 253 -22.55 26.23 5.31
CA PRO A 253 -23.65 25.81 6.18
C PRO A 253 -23.42 24.41 6.75
N LYS A 254 -23.20 24.32 8.06
CA LYS A 254 -22.91 23.07 8.80
C LYS A 254 -24.14 22.19 9.08
N LYS A 255 -24.97 21.95 8.07
CA LYS A 255 -26.20 21.13 8.20
C LYS A 255 -25.92 19.63 8.36
N ASP A 256 -24.73 19.23 7.96
CA ASP A 256 -24.11 17.91 8.04
C ASP A 256 -23.73 17.53 9.49
N LEU A 257 -23.40 18.51 10.33
CA LEU A 257 -23.09 18.31 11.74
C LEU A 257 -24.38 18.33 12.57
N LYS A 258 -24.69 17.20 13.22
CA LYS A 258 -25.86 17.09 14.10
C LYS A 258 -25.61 17.85 15.40
N ASP A 259 -26.01 19.12 15.42
CA ASP A 259 -25.97 19.94 16.62
C ASP A 259 -27.25 19.78 17.47
N GLY A 260 -27.09 19.52 18.76
CA GLY A 260 -28.18 19.44 19.73
C GLY A 260 -28.56 18.03 20.14
N GLY A 261 -28.04 17.60 21.29
CA GLY A 261 -28.29 16.29 21.89
C GLY A 261 -27.10 15.79 22.74
N LEU A 262 -27.28 14.62 23.36
CA LEU A 262 -26.16 13.80 23.84
C LEU A 262 -25.46 13.18 22.63
N TRP A 263 -24.15 13.35 22.52
CA TRP A 263 -23.35 12.78 21.44
C TRP A 263 -23.03 11.32 21.76
N HIS A 264 -23.35 10.41 20.83
CA HIS A 264 -23.12 8.96 21.00
C HIS A 264 -22.10 8.40 19.99
N GLY A 265 -21.46 9.28 19.20
CA GLY A 265 -20.53 8.89 18.15
C GLY A 265 -21.19 8.71 16.79
N LEU A 266 -20.38 8.31 15.82
CA LEU A 266 -20.79 8.05 14.44
C LEU A 266 -21.19 6.60 14.17
N PHE A 267 -20.90 5.72 15.11
CA PHE A 267 -21.13 4.30 14.96
C PHE A 267 -22.63 3.98 14.90
N ASN A 268 -23.06 3.33 13.82
CA ASN A 268 -24.43 2.86 13.57
C ASN A 268 -24.46 1.32 13.56
N ASP A 269 -25.30 0.69 12.74
CA ASP A 269 -25.39 -0.77 12.62
C ASP A 269 -24.15 -1.40 11.96
N VAL A 270 -23.47 -0.66 11.07
CA VAL A 270 -22.27 -1.13 10.39
C VAL A 270 -21.18 -0.06 10.39
N GLY A 271 -20.49 0.08 11.53
CA GLY A 271 -19.45 1.08 11.71
C GLY A 271 -19.97 2.49 11.52
N ILE A 272 -19.15 3.35 10.89
CA ILE A 272 -19.54 4.74 10.56
C ILE A 272 -20.33 4.87 9.26
N PHE A 273 -20.66 3.75 8.60
CA PHE A 273 -21.22 3.73 7.25
C PHE A 273 -22.75 3.59 7.28
N THR A 274 -23.42 4.08 6.24
CA THR A 274 -24.83 3.74 6.01
C THR A 274 -24.94 2.34 5.40
N GLU A 275 -26.12 1.71 5.45
CA GLU A 275 -26.34 0.42 4.79
C GLU A 275 -26.02 0.46 3.29
N TYR A 276 -26.31 1.60 2.65
CA TYR A 276 -26.02 1.82 1.23
C TYR A 276 -24.51 1.87 0.96
N ASP A 277 -23.77 2.66 1.75
CA ASP A 277 -22.32 2.76 1.65
C ASP A 277 -21.65 1.41 1.93
N TRP A 278 -22.17 0.69 2.93
CA TRP A 278 -21.69 -0.65 3.28
C TRP A 278 -21.91 -1.66 2.16
N HIS A 279 -23.08 -1.65 1.53
CA HIS A 279 -23.37 -2.49 0.38
C HIS A 279 -22.35 -2.23 -0.75
N PHE A 280 -22.09 -0.97 -1.06
CA PHE A 280 -21.09 -0.57 -2.05
C PHE A 280 -19.68 -1.08 -1.70
N LEU A 281 -19.26 -0.94 -0.44
CA LEU A 281 -17.99 -1.48 0.07
C LEU A 281 -17.89 -3.01 -0.08
N MET A 282 -18.97 -3.74 0.22
CA MET A 282 -19.00 -5.19 0.06
C MET A 282 -18.95 -5.62 -1.41
N CYS A 283 -19.59 -4.87 -2.32
CA CYS A 283 -19.44 -5.10 -3.75
C CYS A 283 -17.98 -4.93 -4.20
N LYS A 284 -17.28 -3.89 -3.74
CA LYS A 284 -15.84 -3.70 -4.00
C LYS A 284 -15.00 -4.83 -3.43
N CYS A 285 -15.35 -5.34 -2.25
CA CYS A 285 -14.71 -6.50 -1.63
C CYS A 285 -14.83 -7.76 -2.51
N LEU A 286 -16.05 -8.10 -2.95
CA LEU A 286 -16.30 -9.25 -3.83
C LEU A 286 -15.59 -9.11 -5.17
N ALA A 287 -15.61 -7.92 -5.76
CA ALA A 287 -14.89 -7.63 -7.00
C ALA A 287 -13.37 -7.84 -6.83
N SER A 288 -12.83 -7.45 -5.68
CA SER A 288 -11.42 -7.64 -5.34
C SER A 288 -11.00 -9.09 -5.15
N MET A 289 -11.93 -10.01 -4.89
CA MET A 289 -11.62 -11.45 -4.75
C MET A 289 -11.44 -12.15 -6.10
N GLU A 290 -11.80 -11.49 -7.21
CA GLU A 290 -11.65 -11.98 -8.59
C GLU A 290 -12.16 -13.42 -8.77
N ILE A 291 -13.26 -13.75 -8.09
CA ILE A 291 -13.84 -15.09 -8.10
C ILE A 291 -14.31 -15.38 -9.54
N PRO A 292 -13.77 -16.42 -10.21
CA PRO A 292 -14.14 -16.73 -11.58
C PRO A 292 -15.61 -17.19 -11.61
N LEU A 293 -16.43 -16.42 -12.30
CA LEU A 293 -17.84 -16.76 -12.55
C LEU A 293 -17.92 -17.55 -13.85
N ALA A 294 -18.71 -18.63 -13.85
CA ALA A 294 -18.63 -19.72 -14.82
C ALA A 294 -18.93 -19.35 -16.30
N ASP A 295 -19.35 -18.13 -16.62
CA ASP A 295 -19.76 -17.74 -17.98
C ASP A 295 -19.40 -16.31 -18.40
N ALA A 296 -18.60 -15.59 -17.61
CA ALA A 296 -18.06 -14.29 -18.00
C ALA A 296 -16.62 -14.21 -17.51
N GLY A 297 -15.67 -14.03 -18.45
CA GLY A 297 -14.30 -13.69 -18.08
C GLY A 297 -14.27 -12.49 -17.14
N SER A 298 -13.18 -12.30 -16.39
CA SER A 298 -13.06 -11.14 -15.49
C SER A 298 -13.28 -9.84 -16.26
N LEU A 299 -14.41 -9.15 -16.01
CA LEU A 299 -14.88 -7.97 -16.74
C LEU A 299 -14.46 -6.65 -16.09
N ASN A 300 -13.52 -6.67 -15.14
CA ASN A 300 -13.05 -5.42 -14.54
C ASN A 300 -12.21 -4.63 -15.55
N THR A 301 -12.54 -3.36 -15.75
CA THR A 301 -11.76 -2.45 -16.61
C THR A 301 -10.84 -1.53 -15.82
N GLY A 302 -10.88 -1.60 -14.48
CA GLY A 302 -10.05 -0.79 -13.58
C GLY A 302 -8.55 -0.92 -13.83
N PRO A 303 -7.98 -2.14 -13.92
CA PRO A 303 -6.56 -2.32 -14.25
C PRO A 303 -6.17 -1.75 -15.62
N ALA A 304 -7.07 -1.86 -16.60
CA ALA A 304 -6.85 -1.33 -17.95
C ALA A 304 -6.96 0.20 -18.01
N ALA A 305 -7.75 0.81 -17.12
CA ALA A 305 -7.77 2.26 -16.95
C ALA A 305 -6.47 2.75 -16.28
N ASP A 306 -6.03 2.07 -15.24
CA ASP A 306 -4.83 2.45 -14.48
C ASP A 306 -3.54 2.33 -15.31
N SER A 307 -3.49 1.43 -16.31
CA SER A 307 -2.34 1.34 -17.22
C SER A 307 -2.20 2.54 -18.17
N GLN A 308 -3.24 3.38 -18.26
CA GLN A 308 -3.21 4.64 -19.02
C GLN A 308 -2.77 5.83 -18.17
N ALA A 309 -2.56 5.64 -16.85
CA ALA A 309 -2.07 6.70 -15.98
C ALA A 309 -0.66 7.16 -16.39
N GLY A 310 -0.46 8.47 -16.39
CA GLY A 310 0.80 9.08 -16.73
C GLY A 310 1.89 8.83 -15.70
N PHE A 311 3.12 8.98 -16.16
CA PHE A 311 4.35 8.78 -15.40
C PHE A 311 4.38 9.53 -14.05
N GLU A 312 3.87 10.76 -14.00
CA GLU A 312 3.87 11.58 -12.77
C GLU A 312 3.09 10.94 -11.62
N LEU A 313 2.12 10.08 -11.91
CA LEU A 313 1.33 9.38 -10.90
C LEU A 313 2.11 8.26 -10.20
N GLY A 314 3.10 7.68 -10.89
CA GLY A 314 4.01 6.66 -10.36
C GLY A 314 4.91 7.17 -9.22
N ARG A 315 5.13 8.49 -9.17
CA ARG A 315 5.91 9.17 -8.12
C ARG A 315 5.16 9.35 -6.81
N LEU A 316 3.84 9.19 -6.81
CA LEU A 316 3.04 9.29 -5.59
C LEU A 316 3.20 8.02 -4.74
N PRO A 317 3.12 8.12 -3.40
CA PRO A 317 3.04 6.96 -2.53
C PRO A 317 2.01 5.93 -3.01
N LYS A 318 2.45 4.67 -3.13
CA LYS A 318 1.58 3.57 -3.47
C LYS A 318 0.61 3.31 -2.31
N PRO A 319 -0.68 3.09 -2.59
CA PRO A 319 -1.65 2.76 -1.56
C PRO A 319 -1.37 1.38 -0.96
N THR A 320 -1.93 1.16 0.23
CA THR A 320 -1.85 -0.12 0.92
C THR A 320 -2.64 -1.16 0.17
N TRP A 321 -2.20 -2.42 0.24
CA TRP A 321 -2.86 -3.52 -0.42
C TRP A 321 -4.32 -3.65 0.04
N ARG A 322 -5.26 -3.61 -0.91
CA ARG A 322 -6.71 -3.56 -0.68
C ARG A 322 -7.25 -4.57 0.33
N ILE A 323 -6.72 -5.79 0.34
CA ILE A 323 -7.19 -6.87 1.22
C ILE A 323 -6.99 -6.51 2.68
N VAL A 324 -5.88 -5.86 3.01
CA VAL A 324 -5.58 -5.41 4.38
C VAL A 324 -6.55 -4.30 4.79
N SER A 325 -6.80 -3.33 3.90
CA SER A 325 -7.74 -2.24 4.15
C SER A 325 -9.18 -2.75 4.32
N LEU A 326 -9.62 -3.67 3.45
CA LEU A 326 -10.93 -4.32 3.55
C LEU A 326 -11.09 -5.12 4.84
N ALA A 327 -10.06 -5.87 5.25
CA ALA A 327 -10.10 -6.62 6.50
C ALA A 327 -10.23 -5.68 7.71
N ARG A 328 -9.46 -4.59 7.76
CA ARG A 328 -9.58 -3.56 8.81
C ARG A 328 -10.98 -2.94 8.81
N LEU A 329 -11.49 -2.58 7.64
CA LEU A 329 -12.82 -1.97 7.50
C LEU A 329 -13.94 -2.91 7.96
N ILE A 330 -13.84 -4.20 7.66
CA ILE A 330 -14.76 -5.23 8.15
C ILE A 330 -14.70 -5.36 9.68
N VAL A 331 -13.51 -5.55 10.24
CA VAL A 331 -13.33 -5.74 11.69
C VAL A 331 -13.83 -4.53 12.48
N TYR A 332 -13.48 -3.32 12.06
CA TYR A 332 -13.85 -2.09 12.77
C TYR A 332 -15.27 -1.61 12.48
N SER A 333 -16.02 -2.31 11.63
CA SER A 333 -17.45 -2.06 11.40
C SER A 333 -18.36 -3.12 12.03
N MET A 334 -17.80 -4.11 12.75
CA MET A 334 -18.57 -5.14 13.44
C MET A 334 -19.20 -4.60 14.72
N VAL A 335 -20.50 -4.86 14.91
CA VAL A 335 -21.21 -4.67 16.19
C VAL A 335 -21.03 -5.92 17.06
N PRO A 336 -20.77 -5.79 18.37
CA PRO A 336 -20.81 -6.94 19.26
C PRO A 336 -22.27 -7.41 19.45
N ASP A 337 -22.57 -8.62 19.00
CA ASP A 337 -23.92 -9.22 19.11
C ASP A 337 -24.44 -9.36 20.55
N SER A 338 -23.54 -9.37 21.54
CA SER A 338 -23.90 -9.43 22.96
C SER A 338 -22.77 -8.91 23.85
N LEU A 339 -23.11 -8.61 25.11
CA LEU A 339 -22.11 -8.29 26.14
C LEU A 339 -21.01 -9.36 26.15
N PRO A 340 -19.72 -9.00 26.23
CA PRO A 340 -18.65 -9.97 26.36
C PRO A 340 -18.98 -10.93 27.49
N GLN A 341 -19.15 -12.22 27.18
CA GLN A 341 -19.35 -13.22 28.23
C GLN A 341 -18.16 -13.15 29.17
N ALA A 342 -18.42 -13.18 30.48
CA ALA A 342 -17.38 -13.19 31.48
C ALA A 342 -16.35 -14.27 31.11
N PRO A 343 -15.03 -13.98 31.23
CA PRO A 343 -14.00 -14.96 30.92
C PRO A 343 -14.30 -16.22 31.71
N SER A 344 -14.56 -17.32 30.98
CA SER A 344 -14.89 -18.58 31.60
C SER A 344 -13.75 -19.00 32.52
N THR A 345 -14.03 -19.11 33.82
CA THR A 345 -13.11 -19.75 34.78
C THR A 345 -13.15 -21.27 34.68
N ALA A 346 -13.93 -21.83 33.74
CA ALA A 346 -13.90 -23.25 33.47
C ALA A 346 -12.54 -23.59 32.83
N PRO A 347 -11.78 -24.55 33.39
CA PRO A 347 -10.56 -25.00 32.75
C PRO A 347 -10.90 -25.47 31.34
N THR A 348 -10.09 -25.07 30.35
CA THR A 348 -10.16 -25.63 29.00
C THR A 348 -10.08 -27.15 29.15
N PRO A 349 -11.12 -27.91 28.76
CA PRO A 349 -11.08 -29.35 28.92
C PRO A 349 -9.90 -29.87 28.09
N PHE A 350 -8.98 -30.58 28.73
CA PHE A 350 -7.84 -31.27 28.08
C PHE A 350 -8.27 -32.40 27.14
N MET A 351 -9.56 -32.51 26.82
CA MET A 351 -10.12 -33.40 25.83
C MET A 351 -10.77 -32.57 24.73
N THR A 352 -10.31 -32.80 23.49
CA THR A 352 -11.08 -32.53 22.28
C THR A 352 -12.51 -33.05 22.51
N PRO A 353 -13.56 -32.23 22.35
CA PRO A 353 -14.92 -32.74 22.40
C PRO A 353 -15.04 -33.80 21.30
N MET A 354 -15.56 -34.99 21.63
CA MET A 354 -15.97 -35.93 20.59
C MET A 354 -16.92 -35.21 19.66
N ALA A 355 -16.68 -35.32 18.35
CA ALA A 355 -17.46 -34.67 17.32
C ALA A 355 -18.95 -34.80 17.62
N SER A 356 -19.59 -33.68 17.94
CA SER A 356 -21.05 -33.59 18.03
C SER A 356 -21.61 -33.92 16.65
N GLY A 357 -22.07 -35.15 16.49
CA GLY A 357 -22.58 -35.64 15.23
C GLY A 357 -24.00 -35.14 14.98
N HIS A 358 -24.20 -33.86 14.72
CA HIS A 358 -25.43 -33.35 14.09
C HIS A 358 -25.13 -32.15 13.18
N ASN A 359 -25.62 -32.23 11.94
CA ASN A 359 -25.70 -31.21 10.88
C ASN A 359 -24.54 -31.04 9.90
N THR A 360 -24.01 -32.15 9.37
CA THR A 360 -23.57 -32.20 7.96
C THR A 360 -24.44 -33.22 7.22
N PRO A 361 -25.06 -32.87 6.07
CA PRO A 361 -25.74 -33.85 5.23
C PRO A 361 -24.69 -34.87 4.76
N ARG A 362 -24.82 -36.12 5.21
CA ARG A 362 -23.96 -37.20 4.72
C ARG A 362 -24.29 -37.49 3.25
N PRO A 363 -23.31 -37.50 2.34
CA PRO A 363 -23.51 -38.13 1.05
C PRO A 363 -23.68 -39.63 1.30
N GLN A 364 -24.83 -40.17 0.87
CA GLN A 364 -25.14 -41.58 0.97
C GLN A 364 -24.09 -42.37 0.16
N ASN A 365 -23.52 -43.40 0.79
CA ASN A 365 -22.55 -44.33 0.19
C ASN A 365 -22.99 -44.76 -1.22
N SER A 366 -22.38 -44.16 -2.22
CA SER A 366 -22.25 -44.74 -3.56
C SER A 366 -20.75 -44.81 -3.83
N SER A 367 -20.25 -46.01 -4.08
CA SER A 367 -18.88 -46.29 -4.43
C SER A 367 -18.47 -45.45 -5.64
N ALA A 368 -17.45 -44.60 -5.46
CA ALA A 368 -16.88 -43.73 -6.49
C ALA A 368 -16.22 -44.49 -7.67
N SER A 369 -16.32 -45.83 -7.70
CA SER A 369 -15.88 -46.68 -8.81
C SER A 369 -16.95 -46.91 -9.89
N ASP A 370 -18.24 -46.68 -9.60
CA ASP A 370 -19.32 -46.97 -10.58
C ASP A 370 -19.71 -45.78 -11.46
N THR A 371 -19.32 -44.55 -11.08
CA THR A 371 -19.70 -43.34 -11.84
C THR A 371 -18.79 -43.07 -13.04
N LEU A 372 -17.58 -43.61 -13.07
CA LEU A 372 -16.62 -43.40 -14.17
C LEU A 372 -16.80 -44.38 -15.35
N LEU A 373 -17.49 -45.51 -15.16
CA LEU A 373 -17.79 -46.45 -16.24
C LEU A 373 -19.09 -46.14 -16.98
N HIS A 374 -19.96 -45.30 -16.42
CA HIS A 374 -21.27 -45.00 -17.02
C HIS A 374 -21.25 -43.84 -18.04
N ALA A 375 -20.16 -43.07 -18.11
CA ALA A 375 -20.00 -41.96 -19.04
C ALA A 375 -19.41 -42.35 -20.41
N TYR A 376 -18.92 -43.59 -20.59
CA TYR A 376 -18.25 -44.04 -21.82
C TYR A 376 -19.10 -44.94 -22.75
N THR A 377 -20.36 -45.22 -22.43
CA THR A 377 -21.20 -46.19 -23.19
C THR A 377 -22.57 -45.69 -23.68
N LYS A 378 -22.81 -44.37 -23.74
CA LYS A 378 -23.96 -43.82 -24.47
C LYS A 378 -23.55 -42.67 -25.41
N GLY A 379 -22.98 -43.09 -26.54
CA GLY A 379 -22.63 -42.26 -27.68
C GLY A 379 -22.37 -43.11 -28.92
N ARG A 380 -23.25 -44.06 -29.22
CA ARG A 380 -23.34 -44.76 -30.51
C ARG A 380 -24.78 -45.23 -30.75
N LEU A 381 -25.56 -44.35 -31.38
CA LEU A 381 -26.36 -44.59 -32.59
C LEU A 381 -27.12 -43.29 -32.91
#